data_AF-C8WHQ5-F1
#
_entry.id   AF-C8WHQ5-F1
#
_cell.length_a   1.000
_cell.length_b   1.000
_cell.length_c   1.000
_cell.angle_alpha   90.00
_cell.angle_beta   90.00
_cell.angle_gamma   90.00
#
_symmetry.space_group_name_H-M   'P 1'
#
loop_
_entity.id
_entity.type
_entity.pdbx_description
1 polymer ?
#
loop_
_entity_poly.entity_id
_entity_poly.type
_entity_poly.pdbx_seq_one_letter_code
_entity_poly.pdbx_strand_id
1 'polypeptide(L)'
;MSKGPVKVSAEEAAKNQAFLASMAASGKERYIKRHSLQARLTHGITIAACILLCISGLFVFVPALAAAVGADTVFAIRMSHRIIGVVFVAVPLISALLAPKGVAHIFKNLFDRWDSDDKKWMMLFFPYLFMAKWIHMPDQREVKSGQRFADGMLWFAGALMGITGIILLLGTTLFDFGAGVHGVTLFLHDIGFLLIAVFGLAHIFLGAGIFQPYRGTAKLMFGDGTVSESDALYHWGHWARKEIATGENVVEKTK
;
A
#
# COMPACT_ATOMS: atom_id res chain seq x y z
N MET A 1 27.81 -8.43 4.11
CA MET A 1 28.38 -9.80 4.11
C MET A 1 27.25 -10.79 3.85
N SER A 2 27.19 -11.36 2.64
CA SER A 2 26.34 -12.50 2.33
C SER A 2 26.87 -13.70 3.12
N LYS A 3 26.05 -14.34 3.96
CA LYS A 3 26.42 -15.55 4.72
C LYS A 3 26.41 -16.78 3.79
N GLY A 4 27.13 -16.73 2.66
CA GLY A 4 27.17 -17.84 1.70
C GLY A 4 25.79 -18.31 1.21
N PRO A 5 25.72 -19.39 0.43
CA PRO A 5 24.46 -20.07 0.15
C PRO A 5 23.87 -20.62 1.45
N VAL A 6 22.54 -20.55 1.60
CA VAL A 6 21.82 -21.18 2.72
C VAL A 6 22.21 -22.65 2.75
N LYS A 7 22.81 -23.10 3.87
CA LYS A 7 23.18 -24.50 4.05
C LYS A 7 21.89 -25.29 4.31
N VAL A 8 21.38 -25.93 3.27
CA VAL A 8 20.24 -26.85 3.33
C VAL A 8 20.77 -28.24 3.60
N SER A 9 20.09 -29.03 4.44
CA SER A 9 20.47 -30.44 4.63
C SER A 9 20.31 -31.21 3.31
N ALA A 10 21.06 -32.30 3.12
CA ALA A 10 20.91 -33.13 1.92
C ALA A 10 19.47 -33.69 1.77
N GLU A 11 18.84 -34.02 2.89
CA GLU A 11 17.46 -34.50 2.94
C GLU A 11 16.48 -33.42 2.48
N GLU A 12 16.61 -32.20 2.98
CA GLU A 12 15.76 -31.08 2.61
C GLU A 12 16.00 -30.63 1.18
N ALA A 13 17.24 -30.68 0.70
CA ALA A 13 17.56 -30.46 -0.71
C ALA A 13 16.88 -31.50 -1.62
N ALA A 14 16.87 -32.78 -1.23
CA ALA A 14 16.19 -33.84 -1.97
C ALA A 14 14.67 -33.64 -1.99
N LYS A 15 14.07 -33.27 -0.84
CA LYS A 15 12.64 -32.94 -0.74
C LYS A 15 12.27 -31.76 -1.64
N ASN A 16 13.09 -30.70 -1.65
CA ASN A 16 12.88 -29.54 -2.51
C ASN A 16 12.98 -29.90 -3.99
N GLN A 17 13.95 -30.74 -4.39
CA GLN A 17 14.07 -31.21 -5.77
C GLN A 17 12.85 -32.06 -6.20
N ALA A 18 12.41 -32.99 -5.35
CA ALA A 18 11.23 -33.80 -5.62
C ALA A 18 9.96 -32.95 -5.76
N PHE A 19 9.82 -31.93 -4.91
CA PHE A 19 8.72 -30.96 -5.00
C PHE A 19 8.76 -30.16 -6.32
N LEU A 20 9.92 -29.62 -6.71
CA LEU A 20 10.05 -28.89 -7.97
C LEU A 20 9.75 -29.79 -9.19
N ALA A 21 10.19 -31.04 -9.16
CA ALA A 21 9.91 -32.02 -10.21
C ALA A 21 8.40 -32.33 -10.31
N SER A 22 7.70 -32.47 -9.19
CA SER A 22 6.25 -32.72 -9.19
C SER A 22 5.45 -31.53 -9.71
N MET A 23 5.85 -30.29 -9.34
CA MET A 23 5.24 -29.07 -9.88
C MET A 23 5.46 -28.96 -11.39
N ALA A 24 6.69 -29.21 -11.86
CA ALA A 24 7.01 -29.22 -13.29
C ALA A 24 6.19 -30.27 -14.06
N ALA A 25 6.07 -31.48 -13.53
CA ALA A 25 5.28 -32.56 -14.14
C ALA A 25 3.78 -32.25 -14.17
N SER A 26 3.25 -31.56 -13.16
CA SER A 26 1.83 -31.21 -13.07
C SER A 26 1.42 -30.06 -14.00
N GLY A 27 2.38 -29.29 -14.52
CA GLY A 27 2.09 -28.04 -15.25
C GLY A 27 1.49 -26.95 -14.37
N LYS A 28 1.57 -27.08 -13.04
CA LYS A 28 1.01 -26.13 -12.07
C LYS A 28 2.11 -25.31 -11.39
N GLU A 29 1.69 -24.23 -10.77
CA GLU A 29 2.49 -23.37 -9.93
C GLU A 29 1.72 -23.05 -8.64
N ARG A 30 2.44 -22.96 -7.52
CA ARG A 30 1.87 -22.62 -6.22
C ARG A 30 1.84 -21.12 -6.00
N TYR A 31 0.71 -20.68 -5.47
CA TYR A 31 0.43 -19.31 -5.11
C TYR A 31 -0.09 -19.27 -3.67
N ILE A 32 0.11 -18.13 -3.01
CA ILE A 32 -0.44 -17.85 -1.69
C ILE A 32 -1.44 -16.70 -1.82
N LYS A 33 -2.67 -16.91 -1.35
CA LYS A 33 -3.69 -15.87 -1.28
C LYS A 33 -3.30 -14.85 -0.21
N ARG A 34 -3.01 -13.63 -0.66
CA ARG A 34 -2.54 -12.54 0.20
C ARG A 34 -3.62 -11.51 0.50
N HIS A 35 -4.45 -11.18 -0.49
CA HIS A 35 -5.47 -10.15 -0.36
C HIS A 35 -6.86 -10.69 -0.71
N SER A 36 -7.84 -10.33 0.12
CA SER A 36 -9.25 -10.60 -0.16
C SER A 36 -9.77 -9.68 -1.27
N LEU A 37 -10.88 -10.07 -1.90
CA LEU A 37 -11.55 -9.22 -2.89
C LEU A 37 -11.96 -7.86 -2.28
N GLN A 38 -12.48 -7.87 -1.05
CA GLN A 38 -12.85 -6.64 -0.34
C GLN A 38 -11.66 -5.71 -0.18
N ALA A 39 -10.51 -6.20 0.31
CA ALA A 39 -9.32 -5.38 0.48
C ALA A 39 -8.88 -4.74 -0.86
N ARG A 40 -8.93 -5.52 -1.94
CA ARG A 40 -8.56 -5.07 -3.29
C ARG A 40 -9.51 -4.02 -3.85
N LEU A 41 -10.82 -4.21 -3.68
CA LEU A 41 -11.83 -3.23 -4.11
C LEU A 41 -11.71 -1.93 -3.32
N THR A 42 -11.60 -2.02 -1.99
CA THR A 42 -11.40 -0.84 -1.13
C THR A 42 -10.14 -0.11 -1.54
N HIS A 43 -9.01 -0.81 -1.72
CA HIS A 43 -7.76 -0.22 -2.17
C HIS A 43 -7.91 0.44 -3.54
N GLY A 44 -8.48 -0.27 -4.52
CA GLY A 44 -8.65 0.21 -5.91
C GLY A 44 -9.50 1.48 -6.01
N ILE A 45 -10.61 1.52 -5.29
CA ILE A 45 -11.48 2.71 -5.24
C ILE A 45 -10.77 3.86 -4.52
N THR A 46 -10.12 3.57 -3.39
CA THR A 46 -9.43 4.59 -2.59
C THR A 46 -8.26 5.21 -3.34
N ILE A 47 -7.45 4.42 -4.05
CA ILE A 47 -6.32 4.95 -4.82
C ILE A 47 -6.79 5.76 -6.04
N ALA A 48 -7.85 5.33 -6.72
CA ALA A 48 -8.44 6.08 -7.82
C ALA A 48 -8.96 7.45 -7.32
N ALA A 49 -9.71 7.46 -6.21
CA ALA A 49 -10.18 8.69 -5.58
C ALA A 49 -9.00 9.58 -5.14
N CYS A 50 -7.98 9.00 -4.52
CA CYS A 50 -6.78 9.71 -4.08
C CYS A 50 -6.06 10.41 -5.24
N ILE A 51 -5.83 9.71 -6.35
CA ILE A 51 -5.17 10.29 -7.54
C ILE A 51 -6.01 11.45 -8.10
N LEU A 52 -7.32 11.25 -8.25
CA LEU A 52 -8.22 12.30 -8.74
C LEU A 52 -8.29 13.51 -7.80
N LEU A 53 -8.24 13.28 -6.48
CA LEU A 53 -8.17 14.33 -5.46
C LEU A 53 -6.87 15.11 -5.54
N CYS A 54 -5.73 14.43 -5.71
CA CYS A 54 -4.45 15.09 -5.91
C CYS A 54 -4.47 15.97 -7.17
N ILE A 55 -4.97 15.44 -8.30
CA ILE A 55 -5.06 16.19 -9.55
C ILE A 55 -5.97 17.41 -9.40
N SER A 56 -7.21 17.20 -8.91
CA SER A 56 -8.16 18.31 -8.73
C SER A 56 -7.69 19.32 -7.69
N GLY A 57 -7.03 18.87 -6.62
CA GLY A 57 -6.42 19.72 -5.60
C GLY A 57 -5.33 20.62 -6.15
N LEU A 58 -4.52 20.16 -7.11
CA LEU A 58 -3.50 21.00 -7.76
C LEU A 58 -4.10 22.22 -8.48
N PHE A 59 -5.26 22.07 -9.13
CA PHE A 59 -5.96 23.20 -9.76
C PHE A 59 -6.60 24.17 -8.76
N VAL A 60 -6.80 23.73 -7.52
CA VAL A 60 -7.28 24.60 -6.43
C VAL A 60 -6.10 25.29 -5.74
N PHE A 61 -4.97 24.59 -5.62
CA PHE A 61 -3.77 25.03 -4.90
C PHE A 61 -2.84 25.93 -5.73
N VAL A 62 -2.72 25.70 -7.05
CA VAL A 62 -1.80 26.42 -7.93
C VAL A 62 -2.55 27.46 -8.77
N PRO A 63 -2.41 28.77 -8.50
CA PRO A 63 -3.17 29.81 -9.20
C PRO A 63 -2.96 29.82 -10.72
N ALA A 64 -1.75 29.50 -11.19
CA ALA A 64 -1.46 29.43 -12.62
C ALA A 64 -2.26 28.32 -13.34
N LEU A 65 -2.45 27.16 -12.70
CA LEU A 65 -3.27 26.08 -13.25
C LEU A 65 -4.75 26.46 -13.29
N ALA A 66 -5.24 27.13 -12.25
CA ALA A 66 -6.61 27.65 -12.21
C ALA A 66 -6.87 28.67 -13.32
N ALA A 67 -5.94 29.61 -13.52
CA ALA A 67 -6.04 30.63 -14.56
C ALA A 67 -6.04 30.03 -15.97
N ALA A 68 -5.28 28.95 -16.19
CA ALA A 68 -5.16 28.30 -17.49
C ALA A 68 -6.45 27.63 -17.98
N VAL A 69 -7.35 27.21 -17.07
CA VAL A 69 -8.57 26.45 -17.43
C VAL A 69 -9.86 27.27 -17.35
N GLY A 70 -9.80 28.49 -16.83
CA GLY A 70 -10.96 29.39 -16.71
C GLY A 70 -11.91 29.06 -15.56
N ALA A 71 -12.78 30.02 -15.22
CA ALA A 71 -13.61 29.97 -14.01
C ALA A 71 -14.59 28.79 -13.96
N ASP A 72 -15.29 28.51 -15.07
CA ASP A 72 -16.28 27.42 -15.14
C ASP A 72 -15.63 26.05 -14.92
N THR A 73 -14.45 25.84 -15.51
CA THR A 73 -13.68 24.60 -15.32
C THR A 73 -13.18 24.48 -13.88
N VAL A 74 -12.66 25.57 -13.29
CA VAL A 74 -12.25 25.58 -11.87
C VAL A 74 -13.42 25.24 -10.96
N PHE A 75 -14.61 25.78 -11.24
CA PHE A 75 -15.83 25.44 -10.49
C PHE A 75 -16.14 23.94 -10.60
N ALA A 76 -16.15 23.38 -11.80
CA ALA A 76 -16.39 21.95 -12.02
C ALA A 76 -15.34 21.07 -11.30
N ILE A 77 -14.06 21.45 -11.33
CA ILE A 77 -12.99 20.75 -10.62
C ILE A 77 -13.21 20.80 -9.11
N ARG A 78 -13.56 21.97 -8.54
CA ARG A 78 -13.86 22.12 -7.11
C ARG A 78 -15.04 21.26 -6.67
N MET A 79 -16.12 21.22 -7.47
CA MET A 79 -17.28 20.38 -7.15
C MET A 79 -16.92 18.88 -7.23
N SER A 80 -16.15 18.50 -8.25
CA SER A 80 -15.65 17.13 -8.41
C SER A 80 -14.78 16.72 -7.22
N HIS A 81 -13.84 17.58 -6.79
CA HIS A 81 -12.97 17.33 -5.64
C HIS A 81 -13.78 17.03 -4.38
N ARG A 82 -14.86 17.77 -4.12
CA ARG A 82 -15.74 17.55 -2.96
C ARG A 82 -16.42 16.19 -3.02
N ILE A 83 -17.04 15.84 -4.15
CA ILE A 83 -17.75 14.57 -4.32
C ILE A 83 -16.79 13.39 -4.20
N ILE A 84 -15.63 13.47 -4.86
CA ILE A 84 -14.60 12.42 -4.78
C ILE A 84 -14.04 12.34 -3.35
N GLY A 85 -13.93 13.46 -2.64
CA GLY A 85 -13.52 13.53 -1.24
C GLY A 85 -14.46 12.73 -0.33
N VAL A 86 -15.78 12.83 -0.55
CA VAL A 86 -16.77 12.00 0.16
C VAL A 86 -16.55 10.52 -0.12
N VAL A 87 -16.29 10.13 -1.38
CA VAL A 87 -16.00 8.72 -1.73
C VAL A 87 -14.73 8.23 -1.04
N PHE A 88 -13.66 9.04 -1.07
CA PHE A 88 -12.36 8.73 -0.45
C PHE A 88 -12.47 8.48 1.06
N VAL A 89 -13.36 9.20 1.74
CA VAL A 89 -13.62 9.00 3.18
C VAL A 89 -14.57 7.83 3.42
N ALA A 90 -15.69 7.77 2.70
CA ALA A 90 -16.76 6.81 2.97
C ALA A 90 -16.34 5.36 2.69
N VAL A 91 -15.62 5.09 1.59
CA VAL A 91 -15.30 3.72 1.17
C VAL A 91 -14.41 2.97 2.18
N PRO A 92 -13.27 3.54 2.65
CA PRO A 92 -12.49 2.91 3.72
C PRO A 92 -13.28 2.71 5.01
N LEU A 93 -14.13 3.67 5.40
CA LEU A 93 -14.95 3.56 6.61
C LEU A 93 -15.99 2.44 6.51
N ILE A 94 -16.71 2.34 5.39
CA ILE A 94 -17.66 1.25 5.13
C ILE A 94 -16.90 -0.09 5.15
N SER A 95 -15.75 -0.18 4.48
CA SER A 95 -14.94 -1.39 4.49
C SER A 95 -14.46 -1.76 5.90
N ALA A 96 -14.11 -0.78 6.73
CA ALA A 96 -13.69 -0.98 8.11
C ALA A 96 -14.83 -1.54 8.98
N LEU A 97 -16.05 -1.03 8.80
CA LEU A 97 -17.26 -1.51 9.49
C LEU A 97 -17.62 -2.94 9.07
N LEU A 98 -17.47 -3.28 7.78
CA LEU A 98 -17.76 -4.62 7.26
C LEU A 98 -16.71 -5.66 7.63
N ALA A 99 -15.45 -5.26 7.89
CA ALA A 99 -14.35 -6.16 8.21
C ALA A 99 -13.56 -5.71 9.46
N PRO A 100 -14.17 -5.65 10.65
CA PRO A 100 -13.53 -5.13 11.86
C PRO A 100 -12.32 -5.97 12.31
N LYS A 101 -12.34 -7.29 12.08
CA LYS A 101 -11.19 -8.17 12.32
C LYS A 101 -10.01 -7.83 11.41
N GLY A 102 -10.27 -7.42 10.17
CA GLY A 102 -9.24 -6.96 9.23
C GLY A 102 -8.59 -5.66 9.69
N VAL A 103 -9.39 -4.72 10.20
CA VAL A 103 -8.88 -3.48 10.80
C VAL A 103 -8.00 -3.78 12.01
N ALA A 104 -8.47 -4.62 12.93
CA ALA A 104 -7.68 -5.03 14.09
C ALA A 104 -6.35 -5.68 13.69
N HIS A 105 -6.36 -6.50 12.64
CA HIS A 105 -5.15 -7.11 12.08
C HIS A 105 -4.18 -6.08 11.49
N ILE A 106 -4.68 -5.10 10.74
CA ILE A 106 -3.85 -3.98 10.20
C ILE A 106 -3.19 -3.22 11.35
N PHE A 107 -3.96 -2.82 12.37
CA PHE A 107 -3.44 -2.09 13.52
C PHE A 107 -2.43 -2.91 14.33
N LYS A 108 -2.69 -4.20 14.52
CA LYS A 108 -1.75 -5.12 15.15
C LYS A 108 -0.42 -5.15 14.39
N ASN A 109 -0.46 -5.32 13.06
CA ASN A 109 0.74 -5.31 12.22
C ASN A 109 1.45 -3.94 12.24
N LEU A 110 0.69 -2.84 12.21
CA LEU A 110 1.25 -1.49 12.21
C LEU A 110 2.03 -1.19 13.50
N PHE A 111 1.50 -1.61 14.65
CA PHE A 111 2.07 -1.35 15.98
C PHE A 111 2.87 -2.51 16.59
N ASP A 112 3.12 -3.58 15.83
CA ASP A 112 3.90 -4.72 16.31
C ASP A 112 5.35 -4.33 16.70
N ARG A 113 5.97 -5.05 17.62
CA ARG A 113 7.35 -4.72 18.02
C ARG A 113 8.33 -5.00 16.89
N TRP A 114 9.23 -4.06 16.67
CA TRP A 114 10.29 -4.22 15.67
C TRP A 114 11.34 -5.20 16.16
N ASP A 115 11.67 -6.17 15.31
CA ASP A 115 12.74 -7.13 15.55
C ASP A 115 14.06 -6.69 14.87
N SER A 116 15.07 -7.57 14.90
CA SER A 116 16.36 -7.30 14.26
C SER A 116 16.27 -7.22 12.73
N ASP A 117 15.37 -7.99 12.12
CA ASP A 117 15.20 -8.02 10.67
C ASP A 117 14.52 -6.74 10.20
N ASP A 118 13.53 -6.22 10.93
CA ASP A 118 12.90 -4.92 10.64
C ASP A 118 13.92 -3.78 10.62
N LYS A 119 14.77 -3.71 11.66
CA LYS A 119 15.81 -2.67 11.77
C LYS A 119 16.84 -2.80 10.66
N LYS A 120 17.28 -4.03 10.37
CA LYS A 120 18.22 -4.31 9.28
C LYS A 120 17.62 -3.95 7.93
N TRP A 121 16.34 -4.24 7.71
CA TRP A 121 15.62 -3.88 6.50
C TRP A 121 15.63 -2.36 6.31
N MET A 122 15.30 -1.59 7.35
CA MET A 122 15.29 -0.12 7.26
C MET A 122 16.65 0.48 6.94
N MET A 123 17.72 -0.06 7.54
CA MET A 123 19.09 0.37 7.23
C MET A 123 19.51 0.06 5.79
N LEU A 124 19.06 -1.08 5.26
CA LEU A 124 19.45 -1.54 3.92
C LEU A 124 18.55 -1.01 2.81
N PHE A 125 17.35 -0.52 3.12
CA PHE A 125 16.38 -0.17 2.09
C PHE A 125 16.87 0.94 1.15
N PHE A 126 17.41 2.02 1.69
CA PHE A 126 17.94 3.11 0.87
C PHE A 126 19.05 2.66 -0.09
N PRO A 127 20.14 2.00 0.37
CA PRO A 127 21.15 1.49 -0.56
C PRO A 127 20.60 0.40 -1.49
N TYR A 128 19.60 -0.39 -1.06
CA TYR A 128 18.93 -1.39 -1.89
C TYR A 128 18.23 -0.79 -3.11
N LEU A 129 17.69 0.44 -3.01
CA LEU A 129 17.07 1.13 -4.16
C LEU A 129 18.02 1.31 -5.34
N PHE A 130 19.33 1.37 -5.09
CA PHE A 130 20.36 1.56 -6.12
C PHE A 130 21.20 0.30 -6.38
N MET A 131 21.29 -0.62 -5.41
CA MET A 131 22.18 -1.78 -5.44
C MET A 131 21.45 -3.11 -5.24
N ALA A 132 20.20 -3.22 -5.70
CA ALA A 132 19.36 -4.40 -5.50
C ALA A 132 19.99 -5.74 -5.95
N LYS A 133 20.83 -5.72 -6.98
CA LYS A 133 21.57 -6.90 -7.46
C LYS A 133 22.57 -7.44 -6.42
N TRP A 134 23.07 -6.59 -5.54
CA TRP A 134 24.18 -6.90 -4.62
C TRP A 134 23.75 -6.96 -3.16
N ILE A 135 22.57 -6.44 -2.82
CA ILE A 135 22.06 -6.37 -1.46
C ILE A 135 20.89 -7.33 -1.32
N HIS A 136 21.07 -8.35 -0.48
CA HIS A 136 19.98 -9.22 -0.07
C HIS A 136 19.26 -8.61 1.13
N MET A 137 17.95 -8.39 0.99
CA MET A 137 17.11 -7.89 2.09
C MET A 137 16.84 -9.02 3.10
N PRO A 138 16.72 -8.71 4.40
CA PRO A 138 16.34 -9.71 5.38
C PRO A 138 14.90 -10.18 5.17
N ASP A 139 14.59 -11.36 5.70
CA ASP A 139 13.23 -11.87 5.72
C ASP A 139 12.29 -10.92 6.47
N GLN A 140 11.04 -10.87 6.04
CA GLN A 140 10.03 -9.96 6.59
C GLN A 140 8.74 -10.70 6.91
N ARG A 141 8.00 -10.14 7.86
CA ARG A 141 6.62 -10.52 8.17
C ARG A 141 5.67 -10.05 7.08
N GLU A 142 4.38 -10.29 7.26
CA GLU A 142 3.34 -9.97 6.27
C GLU A 142 3.44 -8.53 5.77
N VAL A 143 3.67 -7.57 6.66
CA VAL A 143 3.92 -6.16 6.34
C VAL A 143 5.38 -5.84 6.64
N LYS A 144 6.14 -5.42 5.63
CA LYS A 144 7.56 -5.08 5.75
C LYS A 144 7.75 -3.83 6.61
N SER A 145 8.89 -3.68 7.30
CA SER A 145 9.13 -2.50 8.15
C SER A 145 8.98 -1.16 7.43
N GLY A 146 9.52 -1.01 6.21
CA GLY A 146 9.31 0.21 5.41
C GLY A 146 7.87 0.40 4.96
N GLN A 147 7.17 -0.69 4.65
CA GLN A 147 5.75 -0.63 4.34
C GLN A 147 4.95 -0.20 5.59
N ARG A 148 5.26 -0.71 6.78
CA ARG A 148 4.61 -0.30 8.03
C ARG A 148 4.78 1.20 8.29
N PHE A 149 5.98 1.74 8.05
CA PHE A 149 6.22 3.17 8.16
C PHE A 149 5.42 3.97 7.13
N ALA A 150 5.51 3.60 5.84
CA ALA A 150 4.79 4.29 4.77
C ALA A 150 3.26 4.20 4.95
N ASP A 151 2.74 3.01 5.24
CA ASP A 151 1.31 2.79 5.50
C ASP A 151 0.89 3.60 6.74
N GLY A 152 1.66 3.61 7.82
CA GLY A 152 1.38 4.45 9.00
C GLY A 152 1.26 5.94 8.66
N MET A 153 2.18 6.46 7.84
CA MET A 153 2.13 7.84 7.36
C MET A 153 0.92 8.09 6.46
N LEU A 154 0.54 7.14 5.61
CA LEU A 154 -0.65 7.24 4.75
C LEU A 154 -1.95 7.17 5.56
N TRP A 155 -2.03 6.35 6.62
CA TRP A 155 -3.17 6.33 7.54
C TRP A 155 -3.31 7.66 8.28
N PHE A 156 -2.20 8.19 8.80
CA PHE A 156 -2.18 9.50 9.45
C PHE A 156 -2.61 10.61 8.49
N ALA A 157 -2.01 10.67 7.29
CA ALA A 157 -2.33 11.68 6.29
C ALA A 157 -3.77 11.52 5.78
N GLY A 158 -4.25 10.30 5.57
CA GLY A 158 -5.64 10.03 5.18
C GLY A 158 -6.65 10.51 6.24
N ALA A 159 -6.37 10.28 7.53
CA ALA A 159 -7.19 10.79 8.62
C ALA A 159 -7.16 12.33 8.67
N LEU A 160 -5.98 12.94 8.54
CA LEU A 160 -5.81 14.39 8.47
C LEU A 160 -6.63 14.99 7.32
N MET A 161 -6.53 14.42 6.13
CA MET A 161 -7.27 14.85 4.93
C MET A 161 -8.78 14.66 5.07
N GLY A 162 -9.22 13.52 5.63
CA GLY A 162 -10.63 13.26 5.87
C GLY A 162 -11.25 14.27 6.84
N ILE A 163 -10.60 14.50 7.98
CA ILE A 163 -11.08 15.43 9.01
C ILE A 163 -11.08 16.87 8.49
N THR A 164 -9.95 17.34 7.96
CA THR A 164 -9.84 18.72 7.44
C THR A 164 -10.77 18.94 6.24
N GLY A 165 -10.89 17.97 5.33
CA GLY A 165 -11.80 18.02 4.19
C GLY A 165 -13.27 18.13 4.60
N ILE A 166 -13.70 17.37 5.63
CA ILE A 166 -15.04 17.50 6.20
C ILE A 166 -15.25 18.90 6.81
N ILE A 167 -14.30 19.40 7.60
CA ILE A 167 -14.41 20.73 8.22
C ILE A 167 -14.50 21.82 7.14
N LEU A 168 -13.68 21.77 6.09
CA LEU A 168 -13.72 22.73 4.98
C LEU A 168 -15.02 22.65 4.19
N LEU A 169 -15.54 21.44 3.96
CA LEU A 169 -16.82 21.26 3.28
C LEU A 169 -17.96 21.84 4.10
N LEU A 170 -18.04 21.49 5.38
CA LEU A 170 -19.06 21.98 6.30
C LEU A 170 -18.98 23.50 6.49
N GLY A 171 -17.76 24.03 6.62
CA GLY A 171 -17.47 25.46 6.80
C GLY A 171 -17.78 26.33 5.57
N THR A 172 -18.06 25.71 4.42
CA THR A 172 -18.46 26.42 3.19
C THR A 172 -19.88 26.11 2.76
N THR A 173 -20.61 25.29 3.52
CA THR A 173 -21.96 24.83 3.14
C THR A 173 -23.00 24.98 4.25
N LEU A 174 -22.69 24.57 5.47
CA LEU A 174 -23.66 24.49 6.57
C LEU A 174 -23.36 25.43 7.73
N PHE A 175 -22.08 25.72 7.98
CA PHE A 175 -21.64 26.49 9.14
C PHE A 175 -20.63 27.56 8.73
N ASP A 176 -20.58 28.66 9.48
CA ASP A 176 -19.48 29.62 9.44
C ASP A 176 -18.60 29.41 10.69
N PHE A 177 -17.44 28.79 10.49
CA PHE A 177 -16.47 28.56 11.57
C PHE A 177 -15.51 29.74 11.80
N GLY A 178 -15.64 30.81 11.01
CA GLY A 178 -14.76 31.98 11.05
C GLY A 178 -13.44 31.79 10.29
N ALA A 179 -12.87 32.92 9.87
CA ALA A 179 -11.69 32.96 9.00
C ALA A 179 -10.44 32.29 9.61
N GLY A 180 -10.26 32.39 10.93
CA GLY A 180 -9.13 31.76 11.63
C GLY A 180 -9.17 30.23 11.55
N VAL A 181 -10.33 29.62 11.82
CA VAL A 181 -10.51 28.16 11.71
C VAL A 181 -10.36 27.71 10.27
N HIS A 182 -10.92 28.46 9.32
CA HIS A 182 -10.79 28.16 7.90
C HIS A 182 -9.31 28.15 7.47
N GLY A 183 -8.54 29.17 7.82
CA GLY A 183 -7.12 29.29 7.46
C GLY A 183 -6.27 28.16 8.06
N VAL A 184 -6.44 27.84 9.33
CA VAL A 184 -5.71 26.73 9.98
C VAL A 184 -6.08 25.38 9.35
N THR A 185 -7.38 25.16 9.09
CA THR A 185 -7.84 23.91 8.49
C THR A 185 -7.29 23.74 7.08
N LEU A 186 -7.25 24.81 6.29
CA LEU A 186 -6.68 24.80 4.94
C LEU A 186 -5.18 24.47 4.98
N PHE A 187 -4.42 25.12 5.87
CA PHE A 187 -3.00 24.83 6.05
C PHE A 187 -2.73 23.37 6.43
N LEU A 188 -3.52 22.81 7.35
CA LEU A 188 -3.43 21.40 7.73
C LEU A 188 -3.80 20.46 6.58
N HIS A 189 -4.79 20.84 5.75
CA HIS A 189 -5.16 20.10 4.56
C HIS A 189 -4.02 20.08 3.54
N ASP A 190 -3.33 21.21 3.35
CA ASP A 190 -2.17 21.31 2.45
C ASP A 190 -0.98 20.46 2.93
N ILE A 191 -0.74 20.40 4.25
CA ILE A 191 0.25 19.47 4.84
C ILE A 191 -0.15 18.03 4.56
N GLY A 192 -1.43 17.67 4.76
CA GLY A 192 -1.93 16.34 4.47
C GLY A 192 -1.74 15.95 2.99
N PHE A 193 -2.00 16.88 2.07
CA PHE A 193 -1.73 16.70 0.65
C PHE A 193 -0.25 16.43 0.38
N LEU A 194 0.66 17.23 0.96
CA LEU A 194 2.10 17.03 0.80
C LEU A 194 2.56 15.65 1.30
N LEU A 195 2.04 15.21 2.46
CA LEU A 195 2.35 13.89 3.02
C LEU A 195 1.85 12.77 2.10
N ILE A 196 0.61 12.86 1.60
CA ILE A 196 0.07 11.89 0.62
C ILE A 196 0.90 11.91 -0.67
N ALA A 197 1.29 13.08 -1.17
CA ALA A 197 2.10 13.18 -2.38
C ALA A 197 3.44 12.44 -2.20
N VAL A 198 4.15 12.66 -1.10
CA VAL A 198 5.44 12.02 -0.84
C VAL A 198 5.31 10.51 -0.62
N PHE A 199 4.50 10.10 0.37
CA PHE A 199 4.39 8.68 0.74
C PHE A 199 3.56 7.88 -0.25
N GLY A 200 2.55 8.50 -0.86
CA GLY A 200 1.73 7.89 -1.89
C GLY A 200 2.53 7.61 -3.17
N LEU A 201 3.38 8.54 -3.62
CA LEU A 201 4.26 8.29 -4.76
C LEU A 201 5.27 7.17 -4.47
N ALA A 202 5.87 7.15 -3.27
CA ALA A 202 6.76 6.06 -2.86
C ALA A 202 6.03 4.71 -2.83
N HIS A 203 4.81 4.68 -2.29
CA HIS A 203 3.96 3.49 -2.26
C HIS A 203 3.59 3.03 -3.68
N ILE A 204 3.20 3.94 -4.57
CA ILE A 204 2.90 3.63 -5.98
C ILE A 204 4.15 3.11 -6.69
N PHE A 205 5.32 3.72 -6.50
CA PHE A 205 6.55 3.30 -7.17
C PHE A 205 6.93 1.84 -6.88
N LEU A 206 6.78 1.41 -5.61
CA LEU A 206 7.06 0.03 -5.21
C LEU A 206 5.88 -0.91 -5.49
N GLY A 207 4.65 -0.47 -5.20
CA GLY A 207 3.42 -1.27 -5.32
C GLY A 207 2.95 -1.49 -6.75
N ALA A 208 3.24 -0.56 -7.66
CA ALA A 208 3.03 -0.75 -9.10
C ALA A 208 4.14 -1.62 -9.74
N GLY A 209 5.20 -1.95 -8.99
CA GLY A 209 6.30 -2.77 -9.47
C GLY A 209 7.19 -2.06 -10.50
N ILE A 210 7.28 -0.72 -10.43
CA ILE A 210 8.21 0.07 -11.26
C ILE A 210 9.64 -0.27 -10.88
N PHE A 211 9.91 -0.40 -9.58
CA PHE A 211 11.19 -0.86 -9.08
C PHE A 211 11.38 -2.36 -9.37
N GLN A 212 12.45 -2.72 -10.09
CA GLN A 212 12.66 -4.06 -10.65
C GLN A 212 12.44 -5.21 -9.65
N PRO A 213 12.94 -5.15 -8.39
CA PRO A 213 12.75 -6.24 -7.45
C PRO A 213 11.29 -6.49 -7.06
N TYR A 214 10.42 -5.50 -7.22
CA TYR A 214 8.99 -5.60 -6.91
C TYR A 214 8.15 -5.74 -8.18
N ARG A 215 8.72 -6.14 -9.32
CA ARG A 215 7.94 -6.35 -10.54
C ARG A 215 6.81 -7.36 -10.31
N GLY A 216 5.63 -7.05 -10.85
CA GLY A 216 4.45 -7.90 -10.72
C GLY A 216 3.62 -7.68 -9.45
N THR A 217 4.11 -6.91 -8.46
CA THR A 217 3.35 -6.63 -7.22
C THR A 217 2.04 -5.89 -7.46
N ALA A 218 1.91 -5.16 -8.57
CA ALA A 218 0.64 -4.55 -8.97
C ALA A 218 -0.51 -5.59 -9.07
N LYS A 219 -0.19 -6.83 -9.47
CA LYS A 219 -1.18 -7.92 -9.57
C LYS A 219 -1.72 -8.35 -8.20
N LEU A 220 -1.06 -8.02 -7.10
CA LEU A 220 -1.54 -8.32 -5.75
C LEU A 220 -2.81 -7.52 -5.43
N MET A 221 -2.88 -6.27 -5.87
CA MET A 221 -4.06 -5.43 -5.63
C MET A 221 -5.03 -5.45 -6.82
N PHE A 222 -4.51 -5.40 -8.05
CA PHE A 222 -5.32 -5.28 -9.27
C PHE A 222 -5.55 -6.60 -10.02
N GLY A 223 -4.73 -7.62 -9.76
CA GLY A 223 -4.93 -9.01 -10.22
C GLY A 223 -5.75 -9.80 -9.19
N ASP A 224 -5.62 -11.11 -9.06
CA ASP A 224 -6.52 -11.93 -8.24
C ASP A 224 -6.25 -11.95 -6.72
N GLY A 225 -5.26 -11.20 -6.22
CA GLY A 225 -4.93 -11.16 -4.80
C GLY A 225 -3.97 -12.26 -4.34
N THR A 226 -3.34 -12.97 -5.27
CA THR A 226 -2.37 -14.02 -4.97
C THR A 226 -0.95 -13.65 -5.39
N VAL A 227 0.04 -14.22 -4.70
CA VAL A 227 1.47 -14.09 -5.01
C VAL A 227 2.05 -15.48 -5.27
N SER A 228 3.01 -15.62 -6.19
CA SER A 228 3.72 -16.89 -6.38
C SER A 228 4.46 -17.28 -5.10
N GLU A 229 4.61 -18.58 -4.84
CA GLU A 229 5.33 -19.07 -3.66
C GLU A 229 6.78 -18.54 -3.62
N SER A 230 7.44 -18.45 -4.77
CA SER A 230 8.81 -17.93 -4.89
C SER A 230 8.91 -16.44 -4.51
N ASP A 231 8.00 -15.61 -5.02
CA ASP A 231 8.00 -14.17 -4.71
C ASP A 231 7.59 -13.94 -3.26
N ALA A 232 6.68 -14.77 -2.74
CA ALA A 232 6.27 -14.74 -1.34
C ALA A 232 7.46 -15.01 -0.42
N LEU A 233 8.24 -16.06 -0.69
CA LEU A 233 9.43 -16.41 0.08
C LEU A 233 10.53 -15.34 -0.05
N TYR A 234 10.71 -14.78 -1.24
CA TYR A 234 11.73 -13.74 -1.49
C TYR A 234 11.42 -12.42 -0.78
N HIS A 235 10.16 -12.01 -0.74
CA HIS A 235 9.76 -10.71 -0.19
C HIS A 235 9.28 -10.75 1.25
N TRP A 236 8.64 -11.84 1.65
CA TRP A 236 7.93 -11.98 2.92
C TRP A 236 8.23 -13.34 3.56
N GLY A 237 9.50 -13.75 3.59
CA GLY A 237 9.94 -15.09 3.98
C GLY A 237 9.33 -15.63 5.28
N HIS A 238 9.26 -14.82 6.34
CA HIS A 238 8.65 -15.24 7.62
C HIS A 238 7.15 -15.52 7.48
N TRP A 239 6.44 -14.67 6.75
CA TRP A 239 5.01 -14.85 6.49
C TRP A 239 4.76 -16.02 5.54
N ALA A 240 5.47 -16.10 4.42
CA ALA A 240 5.29 -17.14 3.42
C ALA A 240 5.51 -18.54 4.01
N ARG A 241 6.57 -18.75 4.80
CA ARG A 241 6.80 -20.04 5.47
C ARG A 241 5.69 -20.42 6.44
N LYS A 242 5.10 -19.44 7.14
CA LYS A 242 3.95 -19.68 8.01
C LYS A 242 2.72 -20.10 7.21
N GLU A 243 2.41 -19.40 6.12
CA GLU A 243 1.26 -19.73 5.24
C GLU A 243 1.42 -21.09 4.55
N ILE A 244 2.64 -21.45 4.13
CA ILE A 244 2.95 -22.75 3.54
C ILE A 244 2.77 -23.87 4.58
N ALA A 245 3.20 -23.64 5.82
CA ALA A 245 3.07 -24.61 6.90
C ALA A 245 1.60 -24.86 7.30
N THR A 246 0.75 -23.83 7.27
CA THR A 246 -0.68 -23.98 7.55
C THR A 246 -1.44 -24.56 6.36
N GLY A 247 -1.03 -24.22 5.13
CA GLY A 247 -1.68 -24.66 3.89
C GLY A 247 -3.01 -23.98 3.58
N GLU A 248 -3.58 -23.21 4.52
CA GLU A 248 -4.93 -22.62 4.42
C GLU A 248 -5.10 -21.66 3.22
N ASN A 249 -4.03 -20.93 2.89
CA ASN A 249 -4.06 -19.92 1.82
C ASN A 249 -3.26 -20.34 0.57
N VAL A 250 -2.75 -21.58 0.53
CA VAL A 250 -1.98 -22.10 -0.60
C VAL A 250 -2.94 -22.60 -1.68
N VAL A 251 -2.73 -22.14 -2.91
CA VAL A 251 -3.52 -22.55 -4.08
C VAL A 251 -2.59 -22.95 -5.22
N GLU A 252 -2.96 -23.98 -5.96
CA GLU A 252 -2.24 -24.40 -7.17
C GLU A 252 -2.99 -23.93 -8.42
N LYS A 253 -2.27 -23.35 -9.37
CA LYS A 253 -2.82 -22.86 -10.62
C LYS A 253 -2.08 -23.45 -11.80
N THR A 254 -2.80 -23.75 -12.88
CA THR A 254 -2.17 -24.16 -14.14
C THR A 254 -1.35 -23.01 -14.71
N LYS A 255 -0.16 -23.32 -15.23
CA LYS A 255 0.70 -22.36 -15.94
C LYS A 255 0.10 -21.91 -17.26
#